data_AF-A0A0Q6QX65-F1
#
_entry.id   AF-A0A0Q6QX65-F1
#
_cell.length_a   1.000
_cell.length_b   1.000
_cell.length_c   1.000
_cell.angle_alpha   90.00
_cell.angle_beta   90.00
_cell.angle_gamma   90.00
#
_symmetry.space_group_name_H-M   'P 1'
#
loop_
_entity.id
_entity.type
_entity.pdbx_description
1 polymer ?
#
loop_
_entity_poly.entity_id
_entity_poly.type
_entity_poly.pdbx_seq_one_letter_code
_entity_poly.pdbx_strand_id
1 'polypeptide(L)'
;MDLFDGVPPVDALRILQNITNEDFQKGTKSQGLSRVRVELLLEVIKSKKKVEFYLGVDIQRFALKCLLPDFYAGLSLGNHIYSTSELYDYDPPKNGQNTIKHGLSFREVVSYSSQFGTLLVPCPDNNNGTRCVIFSDLDAGVDGENLELPILGMTGKIYTMSIAQHSSGKFRFISSRILSKNSYKEIMARAFKNIYQDDPAAKDAFVKRCIEIVEQHLFK
;
A
#
# COMPACT_ATOMS: atom_id res chain seq x y z
N MET A 1 -7.38 2.68 22.58
CA MET A 1 -6.18 3.08 21.82
C MET A 1 -6.14 4.58 21.88
N ASP A 2 -5.04 5.13 22.39
CA ASP A 2 -4.80 6.57 22.53
C ASP A 2 -4.69 7.19 21.12
N LEU A 3 -5.04 8.47 21.00
CA LEU A 3 -4.90 9.26 19.77
C LEU A 3 -3.43 9.30 19.30
N PHE A 4 -2.49 9.19 20.23
CA PHE A 4 -1.05 9.25 19.94
C PHE A 4 -0.38 7.87 19.85
N ASP A 5 -1.13 6.78 19.99
CA ASP A 5 -0.58 5.43 19.82
C ASP A 5 -0.01 5.25 18.41
N GLY A 6 1.22 4.74 18.33
CA GLY A 6 1.90 4.47 17.06
C GLY A 6 2.41 5.71 16.32
N VAL A 7 2.32 6.91 16.91
CA VAL A 7 2.87 8.16 16.37
C VAL A 7 4.36 8.29 16.73
N PRO A 8 5.26 8.58 15.78
CA PRO A 8 6.67 8.81 16.09
C PRO A 8 6.87 10.00 17.05
N PRO A 9 7.80 9.92 18.02
CA PRO A 9 8.13 11.04 18.88
C PRO A 9 8.61 12.26 18.10
N VAL A 10 8.39 13.46 18.63
CA VAL A 10 8.78 14.73 17.99
C VAL A 10 10.27 14.75 17.62
N ASP A 11 11.14 14.21 18.47
CA ASP A 11 12.58 14.18 18.18
C ASP A 11 12.93 13.23 17.02
N ALA A 12 12.21 12.11 16.87
CA ALA A 12 12.36 11.24 15.70
C ALA A 12 11.95 11.96 14.41
N LEU A 13 10.89 12.78 14.47
CA LEU A 13 10.44 13.58 13.33
C LEU A 13 11.43 14.70 12.97
N ARG A 14 12.03 15.35 13.98
CA ARG A 14 13.08 16.36 13.77
C ARG A 14 14.31 15.77 13.09
N ILE A 15 14.74 14.58 13.51
CA ILE A 15 15.85 13.87 12.85
C ILE A 15 15.49 13.64 11.38
N LEU A 16 14.30 13.12 11.09
CA LEU A 16 13.84 12.84 9.74
C LEU A 16 13.79 14.12 8.86
N GLN A 17 13.34 15.24 9.42
CA GLN A 17 13.28 16.53 8.72
C GLN A 17 14.66 17.11 8.38
N ASN A 18 15.67 16.81 9.21
CA ASN A 18 17.04 17.30 9.06
C ASN A 18 17.91 16.41 8.16
N ILE A 19 17.38 15.28 7.66
CA ILE A 19 18.11 14.43 6.71
C ILE A 19 18.46 15.22 5.44
N THR A 20 19.72 15.10 5.02
CA THR A 20 20.21 15.72 3.79
C THR A 20 19.57 15.08 2.56
N ASN A 21 19.46 15.83 1.46
CA ASN A 21 18.92 15.26 0.21
C ASN A 21 19.79 14.08 -0.31
N GLU A 22 21.10 14.11 -0.05
CA GLU A 22 22.03 13.06 -0.45
C GLU A 22 21.77 11.76 0.34
N ASP A 23 21.71 11.84 1.67
CA ASP A 23 21.40 10.69 2.54
C ASP A 23 20.02 10.11 2.21
N PHE A 24 19.06 10.99 1.91
CA PHE A 24 17.73 10.61 1.49
C PHE A 24 17.73 9.81 0.19
N GLN A 25 18.43 10.28 -0.84
CA GLN A 25 18.56 9.59 -2.11
C GLN A 25 19.28 8.24 -1.94
N LYS A 26 20.33 8.20 -1.12
CA LYS A 26 21.07 6.97 -0.82
C LYS A 26 20.18 5.94 -0.12
N GLY A 27 19.45 6.37 0.93
CA GLY A 27 18.59 5.50 1.73
C GLY A 27 17.34 4.99 1.00
N THR A 28 16.83 5.74 0.02
CA THR A 28 15.64 5.35 -0.76
C THR A 28 15.93 4.51 -2.01
N LYS A 29 17.20 4.38 -2.42
CA LYS A 29 17.62 3.71 -3.67
C LYS A 29 17.11 2.27 -3.80
N SER A 30 17.04 1.53 -2.70
CA SER A 30 16.59 0.12 -2.68
C SER A 30 15.07 -0.06 -2.67
N GLN A 31 14.29 1.02 -2.51
CA GLN A 31 12.83 0.93 -2.36
C GLN A 31 12.07 0.80 -3.68
N GLY A 32 12.77 0.93 -4.82
CA GLY A 32 12.18 0.90 -6.15
C GLY A 32 11.13 1.99 -6.34
N LEU A 33 11.40 3.19 -5.80
CA LEU A 33 10.64 4.41 -6.03
C LEU A 33 11.18 5.11 -7.28
N SER A 34 10.30 5.70 -8.08
CA SER A 34 10.74 6.61 -9.15
C SER A 34 11.25 7.92 -8.54
N ARG A 35 12.05 8.69 -9.30
CA ARG A 35 12.55 9.99 -8.86
C ARG A 35 11.43 10.92 -8.36
N VAL A 36 10.33 11.00 -9.11
CA VAL A 36 9.15 11.79 -8.73
C VAL A 36 8.54 11.33 -7.40
N ARG A 37 8.54 10.02 -7.10
CA ARG A 37 8.03 9.49 -5.83
C ARG A 37 9.00 9.70 -4.66
N VAL A 38 10.30 9.72 -4.92
CA VAL A 38 11.31 10.12 -3.93
C VAL A 38 11.13 11.60 -3.57
N GLU A 39 10.94 12.46 -4.57
CA GLU A 39 10.67 13.89 -4.37
C GLU A 39 9.37 14.10 -3.56
N LEU A 40 8.29 13.40 -3.89
CA LEU A 40 7.03 13.44 -3.13
C LEU A 40 7.22 13.03 -1.65
N LEU A 41 7.94 11.93 -1.40
CA LEU A 41 8.22 11.49 -0.03
C LEU A 41 8.95 12.58 0.76
N LEU A 42 9.94 13.22 0.14
CA LEU A 42 10.69 14.32 0.74
C LEU A 42 9.80 15.53 1.03
N GLU A 43 8.88 15.87 0.13
CA GLU A 43 7.92 16.96 0.33
C GLU A 43 6.99 16.72 1.51
N VAL A 44 6.49 15.49 1.69
CA VAL A 44 5.65 15.13 2.83
C VAL A 44 6.44 15.22 4.14
N ILE A 45 7.66 14.68 4.17
CA ILE A 45 8.54 14.70 5.35
C ILE A 45 8.90 16.11 5.78
N LYS A 46 9.24 16.97 4.79
CA LYS A 46 9.57 18.39 5.02
C LYS A 46 8.33 19.27 5.17
N SER A 47 7.14 18.67 5.30
CA SER A 47 5.86 19.36 5.46
C SER A 47 5.55 20.38 4.35
N LYS A 48 6.12 20.18 3.16
CA LYS A 48 5.83 20.97 1.96
C LYS A 48 4.55 20.48 1.26
N LYS A 49 4.24 19.19 1.39
CA LYS A 49 2.98 18.59 0.95
C LYS A 49 2.17 18.18 2.18
N LYS A 50 0.97 18.74 2.31
CA LYS A 50 0.02 18.38 3.37
C LYS A 50 -0.69 17.07 2.98
N VAL A 51 -0.90 16.21 3.97
CA VAL A 51 -1.69 14.97 3.92
C VAL A 51 -2.48 14.86 5.22
N GLU A 52 -3.50 14.00 5.24
CA GLU A 52 -4.20 13.61 6.47
C GLU A 52 -3.22 13.11 7.54
N PHE A 53 -3.54 13.35 8.81
CA PHE A 53 -2.63 13.15 9.94
C PHE A 53 -2.10 11.72 10.03
N TYR A 54 -2.97 10.71 10.05
CA TYR A 54 -2.54 9.32 10.19
C TYR A 54 -1.85 8.80 8.94
N LEU A 55 -2.25 9.24 7.75
CA LEU A 55 -1.48 8.94 6.55
C LEU A 55 -0.07 9.57 6.60
N GLY A 56 0.04 10.78 7.13
CA GLY A 56 1.33 11.42 7.42
C GLY A 56 2.19 10.59 8.36
N VAL A 57 1.60 10.06 9.44
CA VAL A 57 2.25 9.14 10.38
C VAL A 57 2.77 7.89 9.67
N ASP A 58 1.96 7.27 8.82
CA ASP A 58 2.36 6.08 8.05
C ASP A 58 3.56 6.35 7.13
N ILE A 59 3.54 7.49 6.43
CA ILE A 59 4.61 7.92 5.53
C ILE A 59 5.88 8.24 6.31
N GLN A 60 5.78 8.90 7.46
CA GLN A 60 6.91 9.18 8.35
C GLN A 60 7.52 7.90 8.90
N ARG A 61 6.69 6.93 9.30
CA ARG A 61 7.16 5.61 9.77
C ARG A 61 7.83 4.83 8.65
N PHE A 62 7.29 4.87 7.43
CA PHE A 62 7.94 4.32 6.26
C PHE A 62 9.34 4.93 6.06
N ALA A 63 9.43 6.25 6.10
CA ALA A 63 10.68 6.96 5.92
C ALA A 63 11.71 6.65 7.02
N LEU A 64 11.30 6.65 8.29
CA LEU A 64 12.15 6.25 9.41
C LEU A 64 12.66 4.81 9.26
N LYS A 65 11.77 3.86 8.97
CA LYS A 65 12.13 2.45 8.75
C LYS A 65 13.09 2.27 7.58
N CYS A 66 12.98 3.12 6.55
CA CYS A 66 13.83 3.07 5.36
C CYS A 66 15.20 3.72 5.57
N LEU A 67 15.24 4.88 6.22
CA LEU A 67 16.43 5.73 6.31
C LEU A 67 17.25 5.46 7.58
N LEU A 68 16.58 5.08 8.66
CA LEU A 68 17.15 4.89 9.99
C LEU A 68 16.58 3.61 10.63
N PRO A 69 16.82 2.42 10.04
CA PRO A 69 16.15 1.18 10.42
C PRO A 69 16.37 0.78 11.88
N ASP A 70 17.60 0.89 12.40
CA ASP A 70 17.92 0.54 13.79
C ASP A 70 17.26 1.50 14.78
N PHE A 71 17.27 2.79 14.46
CA PHE A 71 16.58 3.80 15.26
C PHE A 71 15.06 3.55 15.28
N TYR A 72 14.47 3.28 14.12
CA TYR A 72 13.05 2.96 14.01
C TYR A 72 12.68 1.70 14.81
N ALA A 73 13.51 0.66 14.77
CA ALA A 73 13.31 -0.55 15.56
C ALA A 73 13.30 -0.24 17.07
N GLY A 74 14.20 0.63 17.53
CA GLY A 74 14.25 1.07 18.93
C GLY A 74 13.00 1.82 19.40
N LEU A 75 12.25 2.47 18.52
CA LEU A 75 11.02 3.19 18.88
C LEU A 75 9.87 2.27 19.31
N SER A 76 9.91 0.98 18.92
CA SER A 76 8.89 -0.03 19.28
C SER A 76 7.43 0.44 19.05
N LEU A 77 7.19 1.16 17.95
CA LEU A 77 5.88 1.73 17.66
C LEU A 77 4.85 0.65 17.31
N GLY A 78 3.76 0.61 18.07
CA GLY A 78 2.60 -0.25 17.78
C GLY A 78 1.76 0.24 16.60
N ASN A 79 0.54 -0.26 16.52
CA ASN A 79 -0.49 0.18 15.57
C ASN A 79 -1.17 1.47 16.08
N HIS A 80 -1.72 2.27 15.16
CA HIS A 80 -2.59 3.42 15.48
C HIS A 80 -4.05 3.11 15.08
N ILE A 81 -4.99 3.97 15.49
CA ILE A 81 -6.44 3.71 15.41
C ILE A 81 -6.98 3.41 14.01
N TYR A 82 -6.30 3.87 12.95
CA TYR A 82 -6.72 3.65 11.56
C TYR A 82 -6.02 2.47 10.88
N SER A 83 -5.03 1.86 11.53
CA SER A 83 -4.29 0.69 11.02
C SER A 83 -4.97 -0.65 11.32
N THR A 84 -6.09 -0.63 12.02
CA THR A 84 -6.90 -1.81 12.31
C THR A 84 -8.38 -1.45 12.34
N SER A 85 -9.21 -2.34 11.81
CA SER A 85 -10.66 -2.32 11.91
C SER A 85 -11.18 -3.74 12.15
N GLU A 86 -12.49 -3.95 12.11
CA GLU A 86 -13.09 -5.28 12.12
C GLU A 86 -12.82 -6.07 10.84
N LEU A 87 -12.67 -5.37 9.70
CA LEU A 87 -12.52 -5.98 8.38
C LEU A 87 -11.07 -6.17 7.95
N TYR A 88 -10.19 -5.24 8.33
CA TYR A 88 -8.81 -5.21 7.84
C TYR A 88 -7.83 -4.76 8.92
N ASP A 89 -6.56 -5.09 8.71
CA ASP A 89 -5.44 -4.45 9.38
C ASP A 89 -4.26 -4.23 8.42
N TYR A 90 -3.30 -3.41 8.83
CA TYR A 90 -2.06 -3.22 8.09
C TYR A 90 -0.90 -2.79 8.99
N ASP A 91 0.32 -2.98 8.51
CA ASP A 91 1.53 -2.39 9.10
C ASP A 91 1.62 -0.91 8.65
N PRO A 92 1.57 0.09 9.56
CA PRO A 92 1.63 1.52 9.24
C PRO A 92 2.73 1.94 8.24
N PRO A 93 4.03 1.62 8.43
CA PRO A 93 5.07 1.87 7.42
C PRO A 93 4.82 1.15 6.09
N LYS A 94 4.08 0.03 6.06
CA LYS A 94 3.73 -0.64 4.81
C LYS A 94 2.67 0.14 4.05
N ASN A 95 1.68 0.71 4.75
CA ASN A 95 0.71 1.61 4.15
C ASN A 95 1.40 2.87 3.59
N GLY A 96 2.28 3.50 4.37
CA GLY A 96 3.06 4.65 3.91
C GLY A 96 3.90 4.36 2.67
N GLN A 97 4.56 3.19 2.63
CA GLN A 97 5.26 2.72 1.43
C GLN A 97 4.31 2.54 0.25
N ASN A 98 3.14 1.93 0.47
CA ASN A 98 2.16 1.67 -0.57
C ASN A 98 1.61 2.96 -1.17
N THR A 99 1.21 3.92 -0.32
CA THR A 99 0.70 5.22 -0.76
C THR A 99 1.74 5.99 -1.56
N ILE A 100 2.98 6.07 -1.09
CA ILE A 100 4.04 6.79 -1.81
C ILE A 100 4.34 6.12 -3.15
N LYS A 101 4.35 4.79 -3.21
CA LYS A 101 4.72 4.05 -4.42
C LYS A 101 3.59 3.97 -5.44
N HIS A 102 2.35 3.86 -4.98
CA HIS A 102 1.19 3.48 -5.79
C HIS A 102 0.05 4.50 -5.77
N GLY A 103 0.18 5.58 -4.98
CA GLY A 103 -0.84 6.63 -4.86
C GLY A 103 -2.14 6.17 -4.22
N LEU A 104 -2.10 5.06 -3.47
CA LEU A 104 -3.24 4.45 -2.82
C LEU A 104 -2.84 4.00 -1.42
N SER A 105 -3.57 4.47 -0.42
CA SER A 105 -3.55 3.89 0.92
C SER A 105 -4.52 2.71 1.00
N PHE A 106 -4.26 1.79 1.92
CA PHE A 106 -5.13 0.64 2.16
C PHE A 106 -6.52 1.06 2.66
N ARG A 107 -6.59 2.13 3.45
CA ARG A 107 -7.86 2.68 3.93
C ARG A 107 -8.71 3.20 2.77
N GLU A 108 -8.13 3.98 1.86
CA GLU A 108 -8.84 4.49 0.67
C GLU A 108 -9.40 3.35 -0.19
N VAL A 109 -8.65 2.26 -0.36
CA VAL A 109 -9.09 1.06 -1.10
C VAL A 109 -10.36 0.46 -0.51
N VAL A 110 -10.50 0.46 0.80
CA VAL A 110 -11.71 -0.05 1.47
C VAL A 110 -12.82 0.99 1.50
N SER A 111 -12.50 2.24 1.84
CA SER A 111 -13.48 3.30 2.07
C SER A 111 -14.17 3.79 0.81
N TYR A 112 -13.48 3.76 -0.34
CA TYR A 112 -14.01 4.27 -1.61
C TYR A 112 -14.38 3.17 -2.60
N SER A 113 -14.41 1.91 -2.15
CA SER A 113 -14.89 0.79 -2.96
C SER A 113 -16.31 0.42 -2.56
N SER A 114 -17.16 0.22 -3.56
CA SER A 114 -18.51 -0.30 -3.34
C SER A 114 -18.56 -1.83 -3.21
N GLN A 115 -17.48 -2.50 -3.65
CA GLN A 115 -17.44 -3.96 -3.80
C GLN A 115 -16.19 -4.60 -3.18
N PHE A 116 -15.55 -3.94 -2.22
CA PHE A 116 -14.35 -4.46 -1.57
C PHE A 116 -14.61 -5.86 -0.98
N GLY A 117 -13.71 -6.80 -1.27
CA GLY A 117 -13.79 -8.17 -0.77
C GLY A 117 -14.73 -9.11 -1.54
N THR A 118 -15.49 -8.63 -2.53
CA THR A 118 -16.42 -9.49 -3.30
C THR A 118 -15.69 -10.34 -4.35
N LEU A 119 -14.66 -9.79 -4.99
CA LEU A 119 -13.87 -10.45 -6.03
C LEU A 119 -12.53 -10.90 -5.47
N LEU A 120 -12.52 -12.05 -4.82
CA LEU A 120 -11.34 -12.60 -4.15
C LEU A 120 -10.85 -13.89 -4.82
N VAL A 121 -9.54 -13.98 -5.04
CA VAL A 121 -8.85 -15.21 -5.46
C VAL A 121 -7.91 -15.66 -4.34
N PRO A 122 -8.17 -16.82 -3.72
CA PRO A 122 -7.26 -17.40 -2.75
C PRO A 122 -5.91 -17.76 -3.40
N CYS A 123 -4.84 -17.47 -2.69
CA CYS A 123 -3.47 -17.87 -2.99
C CYS A 123 -2.96 -18.69 -1.79
N PRO A 124 -3.22 -20.01 -1.76
CA PRO A 124 -2.68 -20.86 -0.70
C PRO A 124 -1.16 -20.72 -0.63
N ASP A 125 -0.67 -20.34 0.55
CA ASP A 125 0.74 -20.31 0.92
C ASP A 125 0.84 -21.11 2.22
N ASN A 126 1.65 -22.17 2.21
CA ASN A 126 1.70 -23.15 3.30
C ASN A 126 2.39 -22.62 4.56
N ASN A 127 3.08 -21.48 4.48
CA ASN A 127 4.02 -21.07 5.53
C ASN A 127 3.55 -19.90 6.40
N ASN A 128 2.57 -19.08 5.98
CA ASN A 128 2.21 -17.85 6.70
C ASN A 128 0.73 -17.44 6.50
N GLY A 129 -0.20 -18.39 6.59
CA GLY A 129 -1.63 -18.13 6.39
C GLY A 129 -2.03 -17.90 4.92
N THR A 130 -3.32 -18.03 4.63
CA THR A 130 -3.83 -17.97 3.26
C THR A 130 -3.76 -16.55 2.73
N ARG A 131 -2.88 -16.30 1.77
CA ARG A 131 -2.90 -15.05 1.00
C ARG A 131 -4.11 -15.04 0.08
N CYS A 132 -4.54 -13.85 -0.27
CA CYS A 132 -5.59 -13.66 -1.27
C CYS A 132 -5.32 -12.41 -2.08
N VAL A 133 -5.79 -12.43 -3.32
CA VAL A 133 -5.87 -11.25 -4.17
C VAL A 133 -7.30 -10.77 -4.18
N ILE A 134 -7.51 -9.49 -3.87
CA ILE A 134 -8.80 -8.82 -3.85
C ILE A 134 -8.81 -7.82 -5.00
N PHE A 135 -9.77 -7.97 -5.88
CA PHE A 135 -10.05 -7.00 -6.94
C PHE A 135 -11.20 -6.11 -6.50
N SER A 136 -11.08 -4.81 -6.70
CA SER A 136 -12.09 -3.85 -6.23
C SER A 136 -12.19 -2.68 -7.19
N ASP A 137 -13.39 -2.15 -7.32
CA ASP A 137 -13.57 -0.80 -7.82
C ASP A 137 -13.13 0.22 -6.76
N LEU A 138 -12.82 1.43 -7.19
CA LEU A 138 -12.59 2.55 -6.30
C LEU A 138 -13.05 3.84 -6.98
N ASP A 139 -13.79 4.67 -6.27
CA ASP A 139 -14.14 6.02 -6.72
C ASP A 139 -13.05 7.02 -6.32
N ALA A 140 -12.22 7.42 -7.29
CA ALA A 140 -11.17 8.40 -7.08
C ALA A 140 -11.71 9.84 -7.01
N GLY A 141 -12.98 10.08 -7.35
CA GLY A 141 -13.54 11.42 -7.47
C GLY A 141 -12.99 12.20 -8.68
N VAL A 142 -13.38 13.46 -8.84
CA VAL A 142 -12.87 14.30 -9.92
C VAL A 142 -11.41 14.63 -9.66
N ASP A 143 -10.55 14.35 -10.64
CA ASP A 143 -9.10 14.60 -10.56
C ASP A 143 -8.41 13.97 -9.34
N GLY A 144 -8.98 12.90 -8.80
CA GLY A 144 -8.42 12.16 -7.68
C GLY A 144 -8.70 12.79 -6.31
N GLU A 145 -9.69 13.68 -6.19
CA GLU A 145 -10.01 14.41 -4.95
C GLU A 145 -10.34 13.52 -3.74
N ASN A 146 -10.78 12.28 -3.95
CA ASN A 146 -11.01 11.31 -2.86
C ASN A 146 -9.71 10.67 -2.35
N LEU A 147 -8.58 10.92 -3.01
CA LEU A 147 -7.30 10.32 -2.70
C LEU A 147 -6.33 11.39 -2.19
N GLU A 148 -5.55 11.03 -1.18
CA GLU A 148 -4.61 11.95 -0.54
C GLU A 148 -3.39 12.24 -1.42
N LEU A 149 -2.85 11.21 -2.09
CA LEU A 149 -1.64 11.29 -2.91
C LEU A 149 -1.79 10.59 -4.28
N PRO A 150 -2.80 10.96 -5.09
CA PRO A 150 -3.11 10.28 -6.34
C PRO A 150 -1.93 10.30 -7.32
N ILE A 151 -1.87 9.27 -8.16
CA ILE A 151 -1.06 9.33 -9.39
C ILE A 151 -1.78 10.25 -10.39
N LEU A 152 -1.01 11.03 -11.16
CA LEU A 152 -1.55 11.86 -12.23
C LEU A 152 -2.48 11.05 -13.15
N GLY A 153 -3.67 11.60 -13.41
CA GLY A 153 -4.67 11.00 -14.30
C GLY A 153 -5.64 10.03 -13.62
N MET A 154 -5.56 9.84 -12.29
CA MET A 154 -6.62 9.14 -11.55
C MET A 154 -7.85 10.03 -11.44
N THR A 155 -8.98 9.58 -11.99
CA THR A 155 -10.24 10.31 -11.96
C THR A 155 -11.40 9.33 -12.11
N GLY A 156 -12.53 9.62 -11.46
CA GLY A 156 -13.74 8.81 -11.46
C GLY A 156 -13.52 7.37 -10.96
N LYS A 157 -14.24 6.42 -11.55
CA LYS A 157 -14.14 5.01 -11.18
C LYS A 157 -12.87 4.39 -11.74
N ILE A 158 -11.99 3.94 -10.85
CA ILE A 158 -10.80 3.15 -11.16
C ILE A 158 -10.93 1.73 -10.61
N TYR A 159 -9.96 0.89 -10.95
CA TYR A 159 -9.90 -0.48 -10.48
C TYR A 159 -8.61 -0.71 -9.71
N THR A 160 -8.66 -1.59 -8.71
CA THR A 160 -7.52 -1.90 -7.86
C THR A 160 -7.36 -3.40 -7.70
N MET A 161 -6.12 -3.79 -7.41
CA MET A 161 -5.71 -5.14 -7.03
C MET A 161 -4.94 -5.04 -5.73
N SER A 162 -5.48 -5.67 -4.69
CA SER A 162 -4.87 -5.76 -3.37
C SER A 162 -4.41 -7.18 -3.08
N ILE A 163 -3.22 -7.31 -2.52
CA ILE A 163 -2.72 -8.56 -1.95
C ILE A 163 -2.87 -8.42 -0.44
N ALA A 164 -3.58 -9.36 0.17
CA ALA A 164 -3.75 -9.43 1.61
C ALA A 164 -3.49 -10.85 2.12
N GLN A 165 -3.25 -10.98 3.41
CA GLN A 165 -3.24 -12.25 4.12
C GLN A 165 -4.51 -12.33 4.95
N HIS A 166 -5.25 -13.43 4.82
CA HIS A 166 -6.40 -13.68 5.68
C HIS A 166 -5.89 -14.25 7.02
N SER A 167 -6.10 -13.50 8.10
CA SER A 167 -5.71 -13.91 9.45
C SER A 167 -6.74 -13.40 10.46
N SER A 168 -7.19 -14.26 11.37
CA SER A 168 -8.09 -13.89 12.46
C SER A 168 -9.37 -13.18 12.01
N GLY A 169 -9.93 -13.58 10.87
CA GLY A 169 -11.15 -12.98 10.29
C GLY A 169 -10.95 -11.62 9.63
N LYS A 170 -9.70 -11.14 9.48
CA LYS A 170 -9.36 -9.86 8.84
C LYS A 170 -8.52 -10.04 7.60
N PHE A 171 -8.56 -9.03 6.73
CA PHE A 171 -7.59 -8.86 5.64
C PHE A 171 -6.40 -8.02 6.12
N ARG A 172 -5.27 -8.68 6.34
CA ARG A 172 -3.99 -8.00 6.59
C ARG A 172 -3.39 -7.54 5.26
N PHE A 173 -3.44 -6.25 4.96
CA PHE A 173 -2.95 -5.73 3.69
C PHE A 173 -1.43 -5.87 3.55
N ILE A 174 -1.00 -6.30 2.37
CA ILE A 174 0.41 -6.40 1.96
C ILE A 174 0.73 -5.37 0.88
N SER A 175 -0.15 -5.19 -0.11
CA SER A 175 0.00 -4.16 -1.14
C SER A 175 -1.32 -3.89 -1.85
N SER A 176 -1.48 -2.69 -2.40
CA SER A 176 -2.62 -2.31 -3.23
C SER A 176 -2.14 -1.48 -4.41
N ARG A 177 -2.62 -1.80 -5.61
CA ARG A 177 -2.20 -1.19 -6.86
C ARG A 177 -3.39 -0.87 -7.72
N ILE A 178 -3.27 0.20 -8.49
CA ILE A 178 -4.20 0.50 -9.57
C ILE A 178 -4.09 -0.59 -10.62
N LEU A 179 -5.22 -0.94 -11.22
CA LEU A 179 -5.35 -1.85 -12.34
C LEU A 179 -5.99 -1.08 -13.50
N SER A 180 -5.44 -1.24 -14.71
CA SER A 180 -6.03 -0.65 -15.92
C SER A 180 -6.42 -1.75 -16.91
N LYS A 181 -7.47 -1.51 -17.71
CA LYS A 181 -7.90 -2.47 -18.76
C LYS A 181 -6.77 -2.81 -19.74
N ASN A 182 -5.81 -1.90 -19.92
CA ASN A 182 -4.74 -2.03 -20.91
C ASN A 182 -3.47 -2.68 -20.34
N SER A 183 -3.26 -2.65 -19.01
CA SER A 183 -1.99 -3.09 -18.38
C SER A 183 -2.16 -4.08 -17.23
N TYR A 184 -3.38 -4.56 -16.96
CA TYR A 184 -3.66 -5.44 -15.82
C TYR A 184 -2.80 -6.71 -15.82
N LYS A 185 -2.55 -7.33 -16.98
CA LYS A 185 -1.70 -8.54 -17.09
C LYS A 185 -0.26 -8.27 -16.65
N GLU A 186 0.31 -7.13 -17.06
CA GLU A 186 1.68 -6.73 -16.71
C GLU A 186 1.79 -6.39 -15.21
N ILE A 187 0.76 -5.74 -14.67
CA ILE A 187 0.66 -5.41 -13.24
C ILE A 187 0.57 -6.70 -12.41
N MET A 188 -0.27 -7.65 -12.82
CA MET A 188 -0.37 -8.98 -12.22
C MET A 188 0.97 -9.72 -12.26
N ALA A 189 1.63 -9.80 -13.41
CA ALA A 189 2.93 -10.46 -13.55
C ALA A 189 3.99 -9.90 -12.58
N ARG A 190 4.04 -8.57 -12.42
CA ARG A 190 4.97 -7.91 -11.47
C ARG A 190 4.58 -8.13 -10.02
N ALA A 191 3.28 -8.14 -9.70
CA ALA A 191 2.79 -8.31 -8.33
C ALA A 191 2.93 -9.76 -7.86
N PHE A 192 2.74 -10.72 -8.75
CA PHE A 192 2.73 -12.16 -8.46
C PHE A 192 4.11 -12.82 -8.64
N LYS A 193 5.19 -12.03 -8.73
CA LYS A 193 6.56 -12.55 -8.91
C LYS A 193 6.96 -13.61 -7.87
N ASN A 194 6.44 -13.49 -6.65
CA ASN A 194 6.75 -14.37 -5.52
C ASN A 194 5.61 -15.33 -5.16
N ILE A 195 4.57 -15.42 -5.99
CA ILE A 195 3.48 -16.38 -5.82
C ILE A 195 3.83 -17.66 -6.60
N TYR A 196 3.69 -18.82 -5.95
CA TYR A 196 4.04 -20.14 -6.47
C TYR A 196 5.41 -20.15 -7.17
N GLN A 197 6.46 -19.70 -6.48
CA GLN A 197 7.80 -19.61 -7.08
C GLN A 197 8.32 -20.97 -7.56
N ASP A 198 7.97 -22.03 -6.83
CA ASP A 198 8.42 -23.40 -7.09
C ASP A 198 7.39 -24.25 -7.87
N ASP A 199 6.23 -23.67 -8.23
CA ASP A 199 5.17 -24.36 -8.98
C ASP A 199 4.61 -23.47 -10.12
N PRO A 200 5.28 -23.47 -11.29
CA PRO A 200 4.84 -22.68 -12.44
C PRO A 200 3.43 -23.04 -12.93
N ALA A 201 3.00 -24.29 -12.82
CA ALA A 201 1.69 -24.72 -13.28
C ALA A 201 0.57 -24.17 -12.38
N ALA A 202 0.75 -24.23 -11.06
CA ALA A 202 -0.16 -23.59 -10.11
C ALA A 202 -0.18 -22.07 -10.29
N LYS A 203 0.98 -21.46 -10.58
CA LYS A 203 1.08 -20.03 -10.89
C LYS A 203 0.24 -19.66 -12.11
N ASP A 204 0.38 -20.40 -13.21
CA ASP A 204 -0.36 -20.12 -14.44
C ASP A 204 -1.87 -20.28 -14.25
N ALA A 205 -2.31 -21.34 -13.55
CA ALA A 205 -3.70 -21.54 -13.21
C ALA A 205 -4.27 -20.40 -12.34
N PHE A 206 -3.51 -19.96 -11.34
CA PHE A 206 -3.86 -18.82 -10.49
C PHE A 206 -3.98 -17.52 -11.27
N VAL A 207 -2.98 -17.21 -12.12
CA VAL A 207 -3.00 -16.00 -12.96
C VAL A 207 -4.18 -16.03 -13.91
N LYS A 208 -4.45 -17.17 -14.56
CA LYS A 208 -5.62 -17.34 -15.44
C LYS A 208 -6.91 -17.04 -14.68
N ARG A 209 -7.05 -17.56 -13.45
CA ARG A 209 -8.23 -17.29 -12.62
C ARG A 209 -8.37 -15.81 -12.26
N CYS A 210 -7.27 -15.13 -11.93
CA CYS A 210 -7.27 -13.68 -11.70
C CYS A 210 -7.71 -12.89 -12.95
N ILE A 211 -7.21 -13.27 -14.12
CA ILE A 211 -7.58 -12.65 -15.40
C ILE A 211 -9.08 -12.83 -15.66
N GLU A 212 -9.59 -14.05 -15.52
CA GLU A 212 -11.02 -14.36 -15.68
C GLU A 212 -11.89 -13.48 -14.77
N ILE A 213 -11.52 -13.34 -13.49
CA ILE A 213 -12.29 -12.50 -12.57
C ILE A 213 -12.31 -11.04 -13.02
N VAL A 214 -11.16 -10.51 -13.39
CA VAL A 214 -11.05 -9.10 -13.78
C VAL A 214 -11.84 -8.82 -15.07
N GLU A 215 -11.70 -9.66 -16.09
CA GLU A 215 -12.39 -9.48 -17.38
C GLU A 215 -13.91 -9.71 -17.26
N GLN A 216 -14.33 -10.72 -16.49
CA GLN A 216 -15.74 -11.11 -16.42
C GLN A 216 -16.53 -10.39 -15.33
N HIS A 217 -15.89 -9.81 -14.31
CA HIS A 217 -16.63 -9.25 -13.18
C HIS A 217 -16.22 -7.82 -12.82
N LEU A 218 -14.94 -7.44 -12.99
CA LEU A 218 -14.48 -6.12 -12.57
C LEU A 218 -14.67 -5.05 -13.66
N PHE A 219 -14.29 -5.35 -14.89
CA PHE A 219 -14.25 -4.37 -15.99
C PHE A 219 -15.58 -4.19 -16.76
N LYS A 220 -16.65 -4.78 -16.25
CA LYS A 220 -18.00 -4.65 -16.82
C LYS A 220 -18.54 -3.23 -16.68
#